data_AF-A0A9L0RUE1-F1
#
_entry.id   AF-A0A9L0RUE1-F1
#
_cell.length_a   1.000
_cell.length_b   1.000
_cell.length_c   1.000
_cell.angle_alpha   90.00
_cell.angle_beta   90.00
_cell.angle_gamma   90.00
#
_symmetry.space_group_name_H-M   'P 1'
#
loop_
_entity.id
_entity.type
_entity.pdbx_description
1 polymer ?
#
loop_
_entity_poly.entity_id
_entity_poly.type
_entity_poly.pdbx_seq_one_letter_code
_entity_poly.pdbx_strand_id
1 'polypeptide(L)'
;MGNLFGRKKQSRVTEQDKAILQLKQQRDKLKQYQKRITQQLEREREIARQLLRDGRKERAKLLLKKKRYREQLLDKTENQITSLETMVQSIEFTQIEMKVMEGLQFGNECLNKMHQVMSIEEVERILDETQEAVEYQRQIDELLAGSFTQEDEDAILEELNAITQLVFLPETGQTEAGSPHPPG
;
A
#
# COMPACT_ATOMS: atom_id res chain seq x y z
N MET A 1 -32.93 -19.86 40.53
CA MET A 1 -31.62 -19.72 39.88
C MET A 1 -31.86 -19.05 38.53
N GLY A 2 -31.52 -17.76 38.41
CA GLY A 2 -31.86 -16.94 37.24
C GLY A 2 -30.67 -16.81 36.28
N ASN A 3 -30.95 -17.03 35.00
CA ASN A 3 -30.03 -17.15 33.86
C ASN A 3 -28.89 -16.09 33.81
N LEU A 4 -27.66 -16.60 33.70
CA LEU A 4 -26.39 -15.87 33.63
C LEU A 4 -25.85 -15.68 32.19
N PHE A 5 -26.69 -15.74 31.16
CA PHE A 5 -26.26 -15.54 29.77
C PHE A 5 -26.54 -14.12 29.28
N GLY A 6 -25.82 -13.16 29.85
CA GLY A 6 -25.65 -11.83 29.28
C GLY A 6 -24.70 -11.91 28.08
N ARG A 7 -25.26 -11.90 26.87
CA ARG A 7 -24.53 -11.76 25.60
C ARG A 7 -23.61 -10.52 25.72
N LYS A 8 -22.30 -10.71 25.87
CA LYS A 8 -21.34 -9.60 25.93
C LYS A 8 -21.47 -8.79 24.64
N LYS A 9 -22.01 -7.56 24.73
CA LYS A 9 -21.96 -6.58 23.64
C LYS A 9 -20.50 -6.46 23.22
N GLN A 10 -20.17 -6.82 21.98
CA GLN A 10 -18.87 -6.50 21.40
C GLN A 10 -18.71 -4.98 21.49
N SER A 11 -17.72 -4.57 22.27
CA SER A 11 -17.32 -3.19 22.46
C SER A 11 -17.04 -2.57 21.09
N ARG A 12 -17.71 -1.47 20.74
CA ARG A 12 -17.39 -0.63 19.56
C ARG A 12 -16.03 0.07 19.71
N VAL A 13 -15.42 0.00 20.89
CA VAL A 13 -14.13 0.60 21.21
C VAL A 13 -13.04 -0.43 20.94
N THR A 14 -12.11 -0.06 20.06
CA THR A 14 -10.93 -0.86 19.71
C THR A 14 -9.87 -0.80 20.82
N GLU A 15 -8.89 -1.71 20.80
CA GLU A 15 -7.76 -1.63 21.76
C GLU A 15 -6.91 -0.36 21.52
N GLN A 16 -6.85 0.10 20.27
CA GLN A 16 -6.20 1.35 19.86
C GLN A 16 -6.90 2.57 20.47
N ASP A 17 -8.24 2.60 20.45
CA ASP A 17 -9.01 3.67 21.08
C ASP A 17 -8.77 3.75 22.59
N LYS A 18 -8.65 2.59 23.25
CA LYS A 18 -8.31 2.53 24.69
C LYS A 18 -6.91 3.08 24.95
N ALA A 19 -5.93 2.73 24.11
CA ALA A 19 -4.57 3.25 24.23
C ALA A 19 -4.52 4.77 24.04
N ILE A 20 -5.20 5.29 23.00
CA ILE A 20 -5.31 6.73 22.75
C ILE A 20 -5.95 7.45 23.94
N LEU A 21 -7.02 6.88 24.51
CA LEU A 21 -7.68 7.44 25.68
C LEU A 21 -6.74 7.50 26.89
N GLN A 22 -5.99 6.43 27.16
CA GLN A 22 -5.04 6.38 28.27
C GLN A 22 -3.93 7.42 28.10
N LEU A 23 -3.37 7.56 26.90
CA LEU A 23 -2.35 8.56 26.60
C LEU A 23 -2.88 9.99 26.78
N LYS A 24 -4.10 10.26 26.28
CA LYS A 24 -4.77 11.56 26.45
C LYS A 24 -5.02 11.86 27.94
N GLN A 25 -5.46 10.88 28.72
CA GLN A 25 -5.63 11.04 30.17
C GLN A 25 -4.31 11.34 30.90
N GLN A 26 -3.21 10.67 30.54
CA GLN A 26 -1.89 10.93 31.11
C GLN A 26 -1.40 12.34 30.76
N ARG A 27 -1.55 12.75 29.50
CA ARG A 27 -1.22 14.10 29.04
C ARG A 27 -2.00 15.16 29.82
N ASP A 28 -3.29 14.95 30.03
CA ASP A 28 -4.14 15.92 30.75
C ASP A 28 -3.73 16.03 32.21
N LYS A 29 -3.33 14.92 32.86
CA LYS A 29 -2.73 14.95 34.20
C LYS A 29 -1.43 15.75 34.24
N LEU A 30 -0.54 15.58 33.24
CA LEU A 30 0.70 16.36 33.15
C LEU A 30 0.42 17.85 32.92
N LYS A 31 -0.56 18.21 32.07
CA LYS A 31 -0.99 19.61 31.89
C LYS A 31 -1.55 20.23 33.17
N GLN A 32 -2.32 19.47 33.95
CA GLN A 32 -2.78 19.93 35.27
C GLN A 32 -1.61 20.12 36.25
N TYR A 33 -0.64 19.21 36.25
CA TYR A 33 0.56 19.33 37.07
C TYR A 33 1.40 20.56 36.68
N GLN A 34 1.59 20.79 35.38
CA GLN A 34 2.25 21.97 34.82
C GLN A 34 1.61 23.25 35.36
N LYS A 35 0.27 23.38 35.24
CA LYS A 35 -0.47 24.55 35.73
C LYS A 35 -0.28 24.80 37.23
N ARG A 36 -0.28 23.75 38.05
CA ARG A 36 -0.05 23.86 39.51
C ARG A 36 1.35 24.37 39.83
N ILE A 37 2.38 23.86 39.14
CA ILE A 37 3.76 24.30 39.36
C ILE A 37 3.95 25.75 38.90
N THR A 38 3.39 26.15 37.76
CA THR A 38 3.49 27.53 37.27
C THR A 38 2.93 28.53 38.29
N GLN A 39 1.75 28.25 38.86
CA GLN A 39 1.17 29.07 39.94
C GLN A 39 2.02 29.08 41.22
N GLN A 40 2.75 28.01 41.50
CA GLN A 40 3.64 27.94 42.66
C GLN A 40 4.94 28.73 42.43
N LEU A 41 5.47 28.73 41.20
CA LEU A 41 6.62 29.50 40.79
C LEU A 41 6.37 31.01 40.85
N GLU A 42 5.17 31.45 40.45
CA GLU A 42 4.76 32.86 40.56
C GLU A 42 4.75 33.33 42.03
N ARG A 43 4.12 32.55 42.91
CA ARG A 43 4.12 32.82 44.36
C ARG A 43 5.53 32.83 44.95
N GLU A 44 6.38 31.88 44.58
CA GLU A 44 7.77 31.86 45.02
C GLU A 44 8.55 33.08 44.52
N ARG A 45 8.27 33.56 43.31
CA ARG A 45 8.88 34.79 42.79
C ARG A 45 8.52 36.03 43.62
N GLU A 46 7.29 36.13 44.08
CA GLU A 46 6.84 37.21 44.96
C GLU A 46 7.49 37.15 46.33
N ILE A 47 7.53 35.96 46.94
CA ILE A 47 8.19 35.73 48.23
C ILE A 47 9.69 36.03 48.13
N ALA A 48 10.35 35.63 47.03
CA ALA A 48 11.75 35.97 46.79
C ALA A 48 11.97 37.49 46.76
N ARG A 49 11.09 38.24 46.09
CA ARG A 49 11.15 39.71 46.04
C ARG A 49 10.97 40.33 47.43
N GLN A 50 10.04 39.82 48.24
CA GLN A 50 9.83 40.29 49.62
C GLN A 50 11.07 40.02 50.48
N LEU A 51 11.61 38.80 50.45
CA LEU A 51 12.83 38.45 51.21
C LEU A 51 14.04 39.31 50.84
N LEU A 52 14.16 39.73 49.57
CA LEU A 52 15.21 40.66 49.14
C LEU A 52 15.00 42.07 49.68
N ARG A 53 13.76 42.56 49.75
CA ARG A 53 13.43 43.86 50.37
C ARG A 53 13.71 43.85 51.87
N ASP A 54 13.45 42.72 52.54
CA ASP A 54 13.69 42.54 53.98
C ASP A 54 15.18 42.29 54.32
N GLY A 55 16.09 42.39 53.35
CA GLY A 55 17.53 42.18 53.54
C GLY A 55 17.94 40.71 53.76
N ARG A 56 17.02 39.74 53.68
CA ARG A 56 17.25 38.31 53.95
C ARG A 56 17.80 37.57 52.72
N LYS A 57 18.99 37.99 52.25
CA LYS A 57 19.63 37.50 51.01
C LYS A 57 19.82 35.97 50.96
N GLU A 58 20.29 35.34 52.03
CA GLU A 58 20.54 33.89 52.06
C GLU A 58 19.25 33.06 51.88
N ARG A 59 18.14 33.51 52.51
CA ARG A 59 16.82 32.86 52.34
C ARG A 59 16.29 33.05 50.92
N ALA A 60 16.46 34.24 50.35
CA ALA A 60 16.07 34.51 48.96
C ALA A 60 16.86 33.63 47.98
N LYS A 61 18.17 33.45 48.19
CA LYS A 61 19.04 32.58 47.36
C LYS A 61 18.59 31.12 47.39
N LEU A 62 18.26 30.59 48.57
CA LEU A 62 17.75 29.22 48.70
C LEU A 62 16.42 29.03 47.96
N LEU A 63 15.52 30.01 48.05
CA LEU A 63 14.23 29.98 47.37
C LEU A 63 14.37 30.07 45.84
N LEU A 64 15.32 30.88 45.34
CA LEU A 64 15.64 30.94 43.91
C LEU A 64 16.27 29.64 43.38
N LYS A 65 17.09 28.93 44.18
CA LYS A 65 17.58 27.59 43.81
C LYS A 65 16.43 26.60 43.66
N LYS A 66 15.49 26.60 44.60
CA LYS A 66 14.28 25.76 44.55
C LYS A 66 13.40 26.09 43.34
N LYS A 67 13.25 27.38 43.03
CA LYS A 67 12.57 27.87 41.82
C LYS A 67 13.21 27.29 40.55
N ARG A 68 14.53 27.38 40.43
CA ARG A 68 15.26 26.88 39.24
C ARG A 68 15.13 25.37 39.05
N TYR A 69 15.14 24.59 40.13
CA TYR A 69 14.90 23.14 40.05
C TYR A 69 13.49 22.82 39.52
N ARG A 70 12.49 23.60 39.92
CA ARG A 70 11.11 23.42 39.43
C ARG A 70 10.93 23.86 37.98
N GLU A 71 11.63 24.89 37.54
CA GLU A 71 11.69 25.27 36.12
C GLU A 71 12.24 24.11 35.28
N GLN A 72 13.36 23.50 35.71
CA GLN A 72 13.90 22.31 35.03
C GLN A 72 12.91 21.13 35.00
N LEU A 73 12.10 20.98 36.05
CA LEU A 73 11.07 19.94 36.09
C LEU A 73 9.89 20.26 35.17
N LEU A 74 9.54 21.53 34.99
CA LEU A 74 8.56 21.97 33.99
C LEU A 74 9.05 21.66 32.59
N ASP A 75 10.30 21.98 32.25
CA ASP A 75 10.87 21.70 30.93
C ASP A 75 10.81 20.20 30.61
N LYS A 76 11.13 19.34 31.59
CA LYS A 76 10.99 17.88 31.46
C LYS A 76 9.54 17.45 31.26
N THR A 77 8.61 18.07 31.99
CA THR A 77 7.17 17.77 31.89
C THR A 77 6.64 18.17 30.52
N GLU A 78 7.10 19.30 29.97
CA GLU A 78 6.72 19.78 28.64
C GLU A 78 7.21 18.82 27.55
N ASN A 79 8.46 18.36 27.64
CA ASN A 79 8.98 17.31 26.74
C ASN A 79 8.15 16.02 26.81
N GLN A 80 7.71 15.61 28.01
CA GLN A 80 6.84 14.45 28.17
C GLN A 80 5.46 14.66 27.55
N ILE A 81 4.87 15.86 27.69
CA ILE A 81 3.59 16.20 27.06
C ILE A 81 3.72 16.11 25.53
N THR A 82 4.76 16.70 24.95
CA THR A 82 5.03 16.62 23.51
C THR A 82 5.21 15.18 23.06
N SER A 83 5.97 14.37 23.81
CA SER A 83 6.18 12.95 23.50
C SER A 83 4.86 12.16 23.49
N LEU A 84 3.96 12.42 24.44
CA LEU A 84 2.64 11.80 24.48
C LEU A 84 1.76 12.24 23.31
N GLU A 85 1.82 13.51 22.93
CA GLU A 85 1.07 14.04 21.78
C GLU A 85 1.57 13.42 20.46
N THR A 86 2.89 13.28 20.29
CA THR A 86 3.48 12.57 19.14
C THR A 86 3.05 11.10 19.12
N MET A 87 3.07 10.41 20.27
CA MET A 87 2.65 9.00 20.33
C MET A 87 1.18 8.80 19.95
N VAL A 88 0.30 9.71 20.36
CA VAL A 88 -1.11 9.70 19.95
C VAL A 88 -1.23 9.85 18.44
N GLN A 89 -0.52 10.82 17.84
CA GLN A 89 -0.53 11.04 16.39
C GLN A 89 0.01 9.83 15.64
N SER A 90 1.08 9.20 16.12
CA SER A 90 1.63 7.98 15.52
C SER A 90 0.61 6.83 15.52
N ILE A 91 -0.12 6.62 16.63
CA ILE A 91 -1.15 5.57 16.69
C ILE A 91 -2.32 5.89 15.74
N GLU A 92 -2.73 7.16 15.66
CA GLU A 92 -3.78 7.59 14.72
C GLU A 92 -3.33 7.40 13.26
N PHE A 93 -2.07 7.67 12.94
CA PHE A 93 -1.50 7.45 11.62
C PHE A 93 -1.39 5.96 11.28
N THR A 94 -0.88 5.13 12.18
CA THR A 94 -0.81 3.67 11.97
C THR A 94 -2.18 3.04 11.75
N GLN A 95 -3.25 3.59 12.34
CA GLN A 95 -4.61 3.14 12.02
C GLN A 95 -5.03 3.44 10.58
N ILE A 96 -4.56 4.56 10.01
CA ILE A 96 -4.79 4.88 8.60
C ILE A 96 -3.97 3.93 7.73
N GLU A 97 -2.70 3.70 8.07
CA GLU A 97 -1.82 2.77 7.35
C GLU A 97 -2.41 1.35 7.30
N MET A 98 -2.95 0.86 8.43
CA MET A 98 -3.63 -0.45 8.47
C MET A 98 -4.81 -0.51 7.49
N LYS A 99 -5.66 0.53 7.44
CA LYS A 99 -6.79 0.58 6.50
C LYS A 99 -6.34 0.60 5.04
N VAL A 100 -5.24 1.32 4.75
CA VAL A 100 -4.65 1.32 3.40
C VAL A 100 -4.16 -0.07 3.03
N MET A 101 -3.47 -0.76 3.95
CA MET A 101 -3.00 -2.13 3.73
C MET A 101 -4.15 -3.12 3.51
N GLU A 102 -5.22 -3.02 4.30
CA GLU A 102 -6.45 -3.83 4.11
C GLU A 102 -7.06 -3.59 2.72
N GLY A 103 -7.14 -2.33 2.28
CA GLY A 103 -7.63 -1.97 0.95
C GLY A 103 -6.77 -2.53 -0.19
N LEU A 104 -5.43 -2.47 -0.04
CA LEU A 104 -4.50 -3.05 -1.00
C LEU A 104 -4.61 -4.57 -1.06
N GLN A 105 -4.76 -5.24 0.09
CA GLN A 105 -4.95 -6.68 0.16
C GLN A 105 -6.25 -7.08 -0.54
N PHE A 106 -7.36 -6.39 -0.27
CA PHE A 106 -8.63 -6.64 -0.95
C PHE A 106 -8.55 -6.40 -2.46
N GLY A 107 -7.84 -5.34 -2.89
CA GLY A 107 -7.56 -5.08 -4.30
C GLY A 107 -6.76 -6.22 -4.96
N ASN A 108 -5.73 -6.73 -4.28
CA ASN A 108 -4.94 -7.87 -4.75
C ASN A 108 -5.78 -9.15 -4.85
N GLU A 109 -6.63 -9.43 -3.86
CA GLU A 109 -7.56 -10.57 -3.89
C GLU A 109 -8.55 -10.46 -5.06
N CYS A 110 -9.08 -9.26 -5.33
CA CYS A 110 -9.95 -9.01 -6.48
C CYS A 110 -9.21 -9.26 -7.81
N LEU A 111 -7.99 -8.72 -7.95
CA LEU A 111 -7.16 -8.94 -9.14
C LEU A 111 -6.86 -10.42 -9.35
N ASN A 112 -6.52 -11.17 -8.30
CA ASN A 112 -6.26 -12.60 -8.39
C ASN A 112 -7.51 -13.38 -8.86
N LYS A 113 -8.71 -13.02 -8.37
CA LYS A 113 -9.96 -13.62 -8.84
C LYS A 113 -10.23 -13.31 -10.31
N MET A 114 -9.99 -12.06 -10.74
CA MET A 114 -10.13 -11.68 -12.17
C MET A 114 -9.16 -12.46 -13.05
N HIS A 115 -7.90 -12.60 -12.64
CA HIS A 115 -6.91 -13.41 -13.36
C HIS A 115 -7.32 -14.88 -13.46
N GLN A 116 -7.89 -15.47 -12.40
CA GLN A 116 -8.37 -16.86 -12.43
C GLN A 116 -9.50 -17.03 -13.46
N VAL A 117 -10.49 -16.14 -13.47
CA VAL A 117 -11.63 -16.19 -14.41
C VAL A 117 -11.14 -16.02 -15.85
N MET A 118 -10.30 -15.01 -16.13
CA MET A 118 -9.74 -14.79 -17.47
C MET A 118 -8.90 -15.97 -17.96
N SER A 119 -8.04 -16.54 -17.10
CA SER A 119 -7.16 -17.63 -17.49
C SER A 119 -7.87 -18.94 -17.81
N ILE A 120 -9.07 -19.19 -17.26
CA ILE A 120 -9.81 -20.42 -17.52
C ILE A 120 -10.61 -20.28 -18.82
N GLU A 121 -11.40 -19.22 -18.95
CA GLU A 121 -12.28 -19.00 -20.11
C GLU A 121 -11.50 -18.76 -21.41
N GLU A 122 -10.38 -18.04 -21.34
CA GLU A 122 -9.55 -17.75 -22.53
C GLU A 122 -8.70 -18.96 -22.94
N VAL A 123 -8.25 -19.78 -21.99
CA VAL A 123 -7.52 -21.01 -22.30
C VAL A 123 -8.44 -22.10 -22.84
N GLU A 124 -9.64 -22.28 -22.29
CA GLU A 124 -10.64 -23.23 -22.81
C GLU A 124 -11.05 -22.85 -24.24
N ARG A 125 -11.35 -21.56 -24.50
CA ARG A 125 -11.70 -21.09 -25.85
C ARG A 125 -10.59 -21.33 -26.87
N ILE A 126 -9.33 -21.04 -26.53
CA ILE A 126 -8.20 -21.24 -27.45
C ILE A 126 -7.97 -22.74 -27.74
N LEU A 127 -8.15 -23.62 -26.74
CA LEU A 127 -8.03 -25.06 -26.93
C LEU A 127 -9.15 -25.61 -27.82
N ASP A 128 -10.39 -25.15 -27.62
CA ASP A 128 -11.52 -25.54 -28.46
C ASP A 128 -11.34 -25.05 -29.90
N GLU A 129 -10.97 -23.78 -30.10
CA GLU A 129 -10.72 -23.22 -31.45
C GLU A 129 -9.57 -23.94 -32.18
N THR A 130 -8.50 -24.33 -31.46
CA THR A 130 -7.38 -25.06 -32.07
C THR A 130 -7.73 -26.51 -32.39
N GLN A 131 -8.50 -27.18 -31.53
CA GLN A 131 -8.96 -28.54 -31.78
C GLN A 131 -9.95 -28.58 -32.96
N GLU A 132 -10.90 -27.66 -33.02
CA GLU A 132 -11.82 -27.51 -34.16
C GLU A 132 -11.07 -27.24 -35.48
N ALA A 133 -10.04 -26.38 -35.46
CA ALA A 133 -9.22 -26.12 -36.64
C ALA A 133 -8.45 -27.37 -37.13
N VAL A 134 -7.92 -28.18 -36.20
CA VAL A 134 -7.24 -29.44 -36.52
C VAL A 134 -8.23 -30.48 -37.06
N GLU A 135 -9.43 -30.58 -36.50
CA GLU A 135 -10.47 -31.48 -36.97
C GLU A 135 -10.98 -31.07 -38.36
N TYR A 136 -11.18 -29.77 -38.60
CA TYR A 136 -11.53 -29.22 -39.91
C TYR A 136 -10.44 -29.51 -40.96
N GLN A 137 -9.15 -29.34 -40.61
CA GLN A 137 -8.05 -29.70 -41.50
C GLN A 137 -8.04 -31.20 -41.80
N ARG A 138 -8.26 -32.06 -40.80
CA ARG A 138 -8.36 -33.52 -41.02
C ARG A 138 -9.54 -33.90 -41.91
N GLN A 139 -10.69 -33.24 -41.77
CA GLN A 139 -11.84 -33.46 -42.65
C GLN A 139 -11.53 -33.03 -44.08
N ILE A 140 -10.82 -31.91 -44.27
CA ILE A 140 -10.31 -31.50 -45.58
C ILE A 140 -9.38 -32.58 -46.12
N ASP A 141 -8.40 -33.02 -45.35
CA ASP A 141 -7.43 -34.04 -45.76
C ASP A 141 -8.12 -35.37 -46.13
N GLU A 142 -9.14 -35.79 -45.39
CA GLU A 142 -9.91 -37.02 -45.65
C GLU A 142 -10.80 -36.91 -46.90
N LEU A 143 -11.46 -35.77 -47.10
CA LEU A 143 -12.25 -35.50 -48.31
C LEU A 143 -11.37 -35.42 -49.56
N LEU A 144 -10.16 -34.85 -49.43
CA LEU A 144 -9.18 -34.75 -50.48
C LEU A 144 -8.53 -36.11 -50.80
N ALA A 145 -8.14 -36.90 -49.77
CA ALA A 145 -7.48 -38.19 -49.94
C ALA A 145 -8.34 -39.25 -50.67
N GLY A 146 -9.67 -39.12 -50.64
CA GLY A 146 -10.58 -40.01 -51.37
C GLY A 146 -10.91 -39.60 -52.81
N SER A 147 -10.48 -38.41 -53.26
CA SER A 147 -10.99 -37.79 -54.49
C SER A 147 -9.99 -37.69 -55.65
N PHE A 148 -8.70 -37.96 -55.43
CA PHE A 148 -7.68 -37.84 -56.47
C PHE A 148 -7.31 -39.19 -57.09
N THR A 149 -7.17 -39.22 -58.42
CA THR A 149 -6.59 -40.36 -59.13
C THR A 149 -5.06 -40.23 -59.18
N GLN A 150 -4.36 -41.32 -59.47
CA GLN A 150 -2.89 -41.32 -59.52
C GLN A 150 -2.33 -40.35 -60.57
N GLU A 151 -3.08 -40.09 -61.66
CA GLU A 151 -2.72 -39.10 -62.67
C GLU A 151 -2.89 -37.65 -62.16
N ASP A 152 -3.86 -37.39 -61.27
CA ASP A 152 -4.06 -36.08 -60.65
C ASP A 152 -2.95 -35.78 -59.62
N GLU A 153 -2.52 -36.78 -58.86
CA GLU A 153 -1.41 -36.64 -57.91
C GLU A 153 -0.08 -36.31 -58.62
N ASP A 154 0.21 -36.95 -59.76
CA ASP A 154 1.41 -36.67 -60.54
C ASP A 154 1.39 -35.25 -61.14
N ALA A 155 0.24 -34.78 -61.64
CA ALA A 155 0.09 -33.41 -62.16
C ALA A 155 0.26 -32.34 -61.06
N ILE A 156 -0.30 -32.58 -59.87
CA ILE A 156 -0.14 -31.70 -58.70
C ILE A 156 1.32 -31.66 -58.25
N LEU A 157 2.02 -32.80 -58.25
CA LEU A 157 3.45 -32.87 -57.92
C LEU A 157 4.32 -32.11 -58.94
N GLU A 158 3.98 -32.15 -60.22
CA GLU A 158 4.65 -31.34 -61.25
C GLU A 158 4.44 -29.84 -61.03
N GLU A 159 3.20 -29.40 -60.76
CA GLU A 159 2.90 -28.00 -60.45
C GLU A 159 3.59 -27.52 -59.16
N LEU A 160 3.59 -28.34 -58.10
CA LEU A 160 4.28 -28.05 -56.84
C LEU A 160 5.80 -27.90 -57.06
N ASN A 161 6.39 -28.77 -57.87
CA ASN A 161 7.81 -28.68 -58.22
C ASN A 161 8.12 -27.42 -59.03
N ALA A 162 7.24 -27.01 -59.96
CA ALA A 162 7.40 -25.78 -60.73
C ALA A 162 7.35 -24.53 -59.84
N ILE A 163 6.43 -24.47 -58.87
CA ILE A 163 6.33 -23.37 -57.90
C ILE A 163 7.55 -23.35 -56.97
N THR A 164 8.00 -24.51 -56.50
CA THR A 164 9.18 -24.62 -55.62
C THR A 164 10.45 -24.17 -56.33
N GLN A 165 10.61 -24.50 -57.62
CA GLN A 165 11.72 -24.00 -58.44
C GLN A 165 11.66 -22.48 -58.66
N LEU A 166 10.47 -21.90 -58.84
CA LEU A 166 10.26 -20.45 -58.92
C LEU A 166 10.61 -19.72 -57.61
N VAL A 167 10.29 -20.30 -56.45
CA VAL A 167 10.60 -19.73 -55.13
C VAL A 167 12.10 -19.85 -54.78
N PHE A 168 12.82 -20.83 -55.35
CA PHE A 168 14.24 -21.07 -55.06
C PHE A 168 15.21 -20.45 -56.10
N LEU A 169 14.72 -19.75 -57.12
CA LEU A 169 15.56 -18.91 -57.99
C LEU A 169 16.01 -17.67 -57.19
N PRO A 170 17.32 -17.46 -56.95
CA PRO A 170 17.77 -16.27 -56.26
C PRO A 170 17.63 -15.10 -57.24
N GLU A 171 16.75 -14.13 -56.94
CA GLU A 171 16.80 -12.84 -57.62
C GLU A 171 18.08 -12.09 -57.22
N THR A 172 19.14 -12.40 -57.95
CA THR A 172 20.34 -11.58 -58.03
C THR A 172 20.05 -10.33 -58.85
N GLY A 173 20.14 -9.18 -58.18
CA GLY A 173 20.70 -7.95 -58.75
C GLY A 173 19.73 -7.00 -59.46
N GLN A 174 19.51 -5.84 -58.84
CA GLN A 174 19.96 -4.51 -59.31
C GLN A 174 19.20 -3.44 -58.47
N THR A 175 19.85 -2.63 -57.63
CA THR A 175 20.28 -1.24 -57.94
C THR A 175 19.25 -0.53 -58.85
N GLU A 176 18.55 0.54 -58.46
CA GLU A 176 19.09 1.84 -58.02
C GLU A 176 18.00 2.73 -57.38
N ALA A 177 18.49 3.62 -56.51
CA ALA A 177 18.12 5.04 -56.35
C ALA A 177 16.70 5.49 -55.95
N GLY A 178 16.63 6.25 -54.84
CA GLY A 178 15.54 7.20 -54.60
C GLY A 178 15.14 7.49 -53.14
N SER A 179 16.04 8.04 -52.34
CA SER A 179 15.76 8.75 -51.08
C SER A 179 14.78 9.95 -51.24
N PRO A 180 14.37 10.69 -50.18
CA PRO A 180 13.90 10.33 -48.85
C PRO A 180 12.61 11.10 -48.43
N HIS A 181 12.11 10.78 -47.23
CA HIS A 181 11.03 11.40 -46.43
C HIS A 181 10.86 12.94 -46.51
N PRO A 182 9.65 13.47 -46.22
CA PRO A 182 9.57 14.69 -45.41
C PRO A 182 8.60 14.55 -44.21
N PRO A 183 8.82 15.29 -43.11
CA PRO A 183 7.90 15.34 -41.98
C PRO A 183 6.94 16.53 -42.09
N GLY A 184 5.74 16.36 -41.54
CA GLY A 184 4.74 17.41 -41.29
C GLY A 184 3.82 16.96 -40.19
#